data_AF-A0A843LH50-F1
#
_entry.id   AF-A0A843LH50-F1
#
_cell.length_a   1.000
_cell.length_b   1.000
_cell.length_c   1.000
_cell.angle_alpha   90.00
_cell.angle_beta   90.00
_cell.angle_gamma   90.00
#
_symmetry.space_group_name_H-M   'P 1'
#
loop_
_entity.id
_entity.type
_entity.pdbx_description
1 polymer ?
#
loop_
_entity_poly.entity_id
_entity_poly.type
_entity_poly.pdbx_seq_one_letter_code
_entity_poly.pdbx_strand_id
1 'polypeptide(L)'
;MPRSLPVLPGIFVVMALSNAVVPVLPGFAEGAAMQGAVYAAYFLGAFIMVLPAGMASDRVGRVPLIRAGLFLTVASGVFILLFPSGLLLLLFRAVEGIGAGLFLSAALAWANSHPSAGRVSGYVMAAQNLGL
;
A
#
# COMPACT_ATOMS: atom_id res chain seq x y z
N MET A 1 -0.46 -18.27 -18.82
CA MET A 1 -0.35 -18.17 -17.35
C MET A 1 1.01 -17.69 -16.77
N PRO A 2 2.12 -17.41 -17.50
CA PRO A 2 3.37 -17.08 -16.80
C PRO A 2 3.66 -15.60 -16.53
N ARG A 3 2.84 -14.64 -17.04
CA ARG A 3 3.15 -13.19 -16.93
C ARG A 3 2.56 -12.48 -15.69
N SER A 4 1.84 -13.20 -14.83
CA SER A 4 1.14 -12.67 -13.65
C SER A 4 1.92 -12.79 -12.34
N LEU A 5 3.05 -13.50 -12.32
CA LEU A 5 3.82 -13.80 -11.10
C LEU A 5 4.40 -12.60 -10.33
N PRO A 6 4.83 -11.47 -10.93
CA PRO A 6 5.53 -10.44 -10.16
C PRO A 6 4.61 -9.55 -9.31
N VAL A 7 3.30 -9.51 -9.58
CA VAL A 7 2.37 -8.61 -8.85
C VAL A 7 2.01 -9.16 -7.46
N LEU A 8 1.82 -10.48 -7.33
CA LEU A 8 1.42 -11.11 -6.07
C LEU A 8 2.48 -10.95 -4.95
N PRO A 9 3.78 -11.18 -5.19
CA PRO A 9 4.83 -10.86 -4.21
C PRO A 9 4.86 -9.38 -3.87
N GLY A 10 4.63 -8.50 -4.85
CA GLY A 10 4.53 -7.06 -4.61
C GLY A 10 3.39 -6.72 -3.64
N ILE A 11 2.22 -7.36 -3.79
CA ILE A 11 1.09 -7.18 -2.88
C ILE A 11 1.45 -7.61 -1.47
N PHE A 12 2.02 -8.81 -1.34
CA PHE A 12 2.49 -9.33 -0.06
C PHE A 12 3.47 -8.36 0.60
N VAL A 13 4.50 -7.91 -0.12
CA VAL A 13 5.54 -7.02 0.43
C VAL A 13 4.98 -5.67 0.85
N VAL A 14 4.13 -5.05 0.03
CA VAL A 14 3.52 -3.75 0.37
C VAL A 14 2.67 -3.87 1.64
N MET A 15 1.88 -4.94 1.76
CA MET A 15 1.07 -5.17 2.96
C MET A 15 1.94 -5.51 4.18
N ALA A 16 2.89 -6.44 4.04
CA ALA A 16 3.76 -6.87 5.12
C ALA A 16 4.55 -5.70 5.71
N LEU A 17 5.15 -4.87 4.85
CA LEU A 17 5.88 -3.68 5.29
C LEU A 17 4.97 -2.64 5.95
N SER A 18 3.79 -2.38 5.36
CA SER A 18 2.86 -1.38 5.89
C SER A 18 2.30 -1.76 7.27
N ASN A 19 2.14 -3.06 7.55
CA ASN A 19 1.62 -3.60 8.80
C ASN A 19 2.71 -3.95 9.83
N ALA A 20 3.95 -4.16 9.40
CA ALA A 20 5.09 -4.36 10.30
C ALA A 20 5.29 -3.19 11.27
N VAL A 21 4.74 -2.00 10.97
CA VAL A 21 4.75 -0.84 11.88
C VAL A 21 3.98 -1.10 13.18
N VAL A 22 2.91 -1.91 13.15
CA VAL A 22 1.98 -2.12 14.28
C VAL A 22 2.70 -2.59 15.55
N PRO A 23 3.48 -3.69 15.53
CA PRO A 23 4.18 -4.16 16.73
C PRO A 23 5.28 -3.21 17.22
N VAL A 24 5.79 -2.32 16.36
CA VAL A 24 6.88 -1.39 16.69
C VAL A 24 6.40 0.04 16.94
N LEU A 25 5.09 0.30 16.86
CA LEU A 25 4.47 1.61 17.13
C LEU A 25 4.96 2.27 18.45
N PRO A 26 5.14 1.53 19.56
CA PRO A 26 5.68 2.11 20.79
C PRO A 26 7.08 2.74 20.63
N GLY A 27 7.87 2.29 19.66
CA GLY A 27 9.19 2.87 19.35
C GLY A 27 9.13 4.11 18.45
N PHE A 28 8.01 4.34 17.76
CA PHE A 28 7.82 5.48 16.85
C PHE A 28 7.01 6.63 17.47
N ALA A 29 6.19 6.34 18.48
CA ALA A 29 5.26 7.29 19.04
C ALA A 29 5.01 7.07 20.54
N GLU A 30 5.19 8.13 21.33
CA GLU A 30 4.88 8.15 22.76
C GLU A 30 3.38 8.38 22.98
N GLY A 31 2.76 7.46 23.73
CA GLY A 31 1.35 7.54 24.10
C GLY A 31 0.37 7.07 23.02
N ALA A 32 -0.79 6.58 23.47
CA ALA A 32 -1.80 5.97 22.61
C ALA A 32 -2.34 6.92 21.53
N ALA A 33 -2.42 8.23 21.81
CA ALA A 33 -2.92 9.22 20.86
C ALA A 33 -2.01 9.34 19.62
N MET A 34 -0.69 9.44 19.83
CA MET A 34 0.25 9.57 18.73
C MET A 34 0.41 8.25 17.96
N GLN A 35 0.37 7.11 18.66
CA GLN A 35 0.35 5.78 18.00
C GLN A 35 -0.89 5.62 17.10
N GLY A 36 -2.06 6.03 17.60
CA GLY A 36 -3.29 6.07 16.82
C GLY A 36 -3.18 7.00 15.61
N ALA A 37 -2.54 8.16 15.76
CA ALA A 37 -2.31 9.09 14.66
C ALA A 37 -1.38 8.51 13.57
N VAL A 38 -0.29 7.84 13.95
CA VAL A 38 0.64 7.16 13.01
C VAL A 38 -0.10 6.06 12.23
N TYR A 39 -0.96 5.30 12.90
CA TYR A 39 -1.78 4.28 12.26
C TYR A 39 -2.83 4.90 11.33
N ALA A 40 -3.58 5.90 11.81
CA ALA A 40 -4.63 6.57 11.06
C ALA A 40 -4.11 7.34 9.84
N ALA A 41 -2.93 7.95 9.92
CA ALA A 41 -2.32 8.71 8.82
C ALA A 41 -2.17 7.84 7.56
N TYR A 42 -1.74 6.59 7.72
CA TYR A 42 -1.66 5.63 6.62
C TYR A 42 -3.02 5.34 5.99
N PHE A 43 -4.03 5.02 6.80
CA PHE A 43 -5.37 4.75 6.27
C PHE A 43 -6.01 5.98 5.65
N LEU A 44 -5.72 7.18 6.17
CA LEU A 44 -6.17 8.44 5.57
C LEU A 44 -5.58 8.62 4.17
N GLY A 45 -4.27 8.42 4.02
CA GLY A 45 -3.60 8.49 2.72
C GLY A 45 -4.16 7.47 1.72
N ALA A 46 -4.35 6.22 2.17
CA ALA A 46 -4.95 5.16 1.36
C ALA A 46 -6.39 5.51 0.95
N PHE A 47 -7.22 5.95 1.90
CA PHE A 47 -8.60 6.35 1.67
C PHE A 47 -8.71 7.44 0.60
N ILE A 48 -7.90 8.49 0.72
CA ILE A 48 -7.87 9.59 -0.25
C ILE A 48 -7.48 9.08 -1.65
N MET A 49 -6.54 8.12 -1.72
CA MET A 49 -5.97 7.69 -3.00
C MET A 49 -6.76 6.60 -3.72
N VAL A 50 -7.49 5.73 -3.01
CA VAL A 50 -8.15 4.55 -3.59
C VAL A 50 -9.07 4.90 -4.78
N LEU A 51 -9.94 5.89 -4.63
CA LEU A 51 -10.87 6.32 -5.69
C LEU A 51 -10.14 6.97 -6.89
N PRO A 52 -9.30 8.01 -6.71
CA PRO A 52 -8.51 8.57 -7.80
C PRO A 52 -7.65 7.54 -8.52
N ALA A 53 -7.03 6.61 -7.79
CA ALA A 53 -6.20 5.55 -8.36
C ALA A 53 -7.00 4.60 -9.24
N GLY A 54 -8.21 4.23 -8.83
CA GLY A 54 -9.12 3.42 -9.65
C GLY A 54 -9.44 4.12 -10.98
N MET A 55 -9.84 5.39 -10.91
CA MET A 55 -10.12 6.19 -12.11
C MET A 55 -8.89 6.38 -13.00
N ALA A 56 -7.72 6.61 -12.40
CA ALA A 56 -6.47 6.78 -13.13
C ALA A 56 -6.03 5.48 -13.81
N SER A 57 -6.30 4.32 -13.20
CA SER A 57 -5.96 3.01 -13.76
C SER A 57 -6.65 2.74 -15.10
N ASP A 58 -7.86 3.26 -15.28
CA ASP A 58 -8.61 3.12 -16.53
C ASP A 58 -8.08 4.04 -17.65
N ARG A 59 -7.40 5.15 -17.29
CA ARG A 59 -6.88 6.14 -18.25
C ARG A 59 -5.39 5.96 -18.58
N VAL A 60 -4.57 5.79 -17.55
CA VAL A 60 -3.09 5.70 -17.63
C VAL A 60 -2.64 4.25 -17.81
N GLY A 61 -3.49 3.29 -17.42
CA GLY A 61 -3.19 1.88 -17.41
C GLY A 61 -2.66 1.38 -16.06
N ARG A 62 -2.84 0.09 -15.82
CA ARG A 62 -2.61 -0.54 -14.51
C ARG A 62 -1.12 -0.66 -14.16
N VAL A 63 -0.28 -1.07 -15.13
CA VAL A 63 1.14 -1.37 -14.88
C VAL A 63 1.96 -0.15 -14.43
N PRO A 64 1.83 1.03 -15.06
CA PRO A 64 2.52 2.24 -14.58
C PRO A 64 2.13 2.61 -13.15
N LEU A 65 0.84 2.50 -12.80
CA LEU A 65 0.36 2.81 -11.45
C LEU A 65 0.82 1.81 -10.39
N ILE A 66 0.86 0.51 -10.73
CA ILE A 66 1.46 -0.51 -9.86
C ILE A 66 2.92 -0.16 -9.54
N ARG A 67 3.71 0.23 -10.54
CA ARG A 67 5.11 0.62 -10.34
C ARG A 67 5.24 1.90 -9.52
N ALA A 68 4.40 2.89 -9.79
CA ALA A 68 4.39 4.16 -9.04
C ALA A 68 4.03 3.95 -7.57
N GLY A 69 3.00 3.14 -7.28
CA GLY A 69 2.61 2.79 -5.91
C GLY A 69 3.73 2.05 -5.17
N LEU A 70 4.35 1.04 -5.79
CA LEU A 70 5.51 0.34 -5.22
C LEU A 70 6.66 1.30 -4.91
N PHE A 71 7.02 2.16 -5.86
CA PHE A 71 8.08 3.15 -5.66
C PHE A 71 7.75 4.07 -4.50
N LEU A 72 6.50 4.56 -4.43
CA LEU A 72 6.07 5.48 -3.38
C LEU A 72 6.12 4.82 -2.00
N THR A 73 5.67 3.57 -1.87
CA THR A 73 5.75 2.79 -0.62
C THR A 73 7.20 2.58 -0.17
N VAL A 74 8.11 2.22 -1.09
CA VAL A 74 9.54 2.05 -0.75
C VAL A 74 10.16 3.38 -0.35
N ALA A 75 9.91 4.44 -1.12
CA ALA A 75 10.44 5.77 -0.83
C ALA A 75 9.94 6.29 0.53
N SER A 76 8.63 6.17 0.82
CA SER A 76 8.08 6.54 2.12
C SER A 76 8.66 5.70 3.26
N GLY A 77 8.86 4.39 3.05
CA GLY A 77 9.50 3.52 4.04
C GLY A 77 10.92 3.97 4.40
N VAL A 78 11.71 4.38 3.40
CA VAL A 78 13.05 4.97 3.62
C VAL A 78 12.94 6.26 4.43
N PHE A 79 11.99 7.14 4.11
CA PHE A 79 11.80 8.38 4.87
C PHE A 79 11.29 8.15 6.31
N ILE A 80 10.44 7.14 6.54
CA ILE A 80 10.02 6.73 7.89
C ILE A 80 11.23 6.27 8.70
N LEU A 81 12.15 5.53 8.09
CA LEU A 81 13.39 5.10 8.75
C LEU A 81 14.31 6.27 9.10
N LEU A 82 14.41 7.27 8.22
CA LEU A 82 15.23 8.47 8.45
C LEU A 82 14.58 9.46 9.43
N PHE A 83 13.25 9.50 9.50
CA PHE A 83 12.47 10.42 10.32
C PHE A 83 11.44 9.66 11.17
N PRO A 84 11.87 8.88 12.18
CA PRO A 84 11.03 7.93 12.91
C PRO A 84 10.16 8.59 14.01
N SER A 85 9.92 9.91 13.97
CA SER A 85 9.14 10.58 15.01
C SER A 85 8.50 11.89 14.55
N GLY A 86 7.52 12.35 15.34
CA GLY A 86 6.89 13.66 15.15
C GLY A 86 6.00 13.77 13.91
N LEU A 87 5.82 15.00 13.42
CA LEU A 87 4.93 15.31 12.30
C LEU A 87 5.43 14.75 10.96
N LEU A 88 6.74 14.65 10.77
CA LEU A 88 7.34 14.07 9.56
C LEU A 88 6.98 12.58 9.42
N LEU A 89 6.99 11.82 10.53
CA LEU A 89 6.51 10.45 10.53
C LEU A 89 5.07 10.34 10.05
N LEU A 90 4.17 11.20 10.56
CA LEU A 90 2.75 11.21 10.14
C LEU A 90 2.61 11.51 8.65
N LEU A 91 3.37 12.49 8.16
CA LEU A 91 3.40 12.83 6.73
C LEU A 91 3.84 11.64 5.88
N PHE A 92 4.96 11.00 6.24
CA PHE A 92 5.47 9.86 5.48
C PHE A 92 4.57 8.63 5.58
N ARG A 93 3.87 8.42 6.70
CA ARG A 93 2.81 7.41 6.80
C ARG A 93 1.63 7.70 5.88
N ALA A 94 1.20 8.95 5.78
CA ALA A 94 0.16 9.33 4.82
C ALA A 94 0.61 9.11 3.38
N VAL A 95 1.86 9.45 3.05
CA VAL A 95 2.45 9.19 1.73
C VAL A 95 2.54 7.69 1.44
N GLU A 96 2.93 6.87 2.41
CA GLU A 96 2.92 5.42 2.31
C GLU A 96 1.52 4.88 2.02
N GLY A 97 0.51 5.40 2.73
CA GLY A 97 -0.89 5.11 2.50
C GLY A 97 -1.33 5.45 1.08
N ILE A 98 -0.94 6.60 0.55
CA ILE A 98 -1.19 6.98 -0.85
C ILE A 98 -0.55 5.96 -1.80
N GLY A 99 0.70 5.55 -1.54
CA GLY A 99 1.39 4.52 -2.32
C GLY A 99 0.65 3.19 -2.32
N ALA A 100 0.21 2.73 -1.15
CA ALA A 100 -0.55 1.50 -0.97
C ALA A 100 -1.93 1.56 -1.65
N GLY A 101 -2.66 2.67 -1.51
CA GLY A 101 -3.95 2.88 -2.17
C GLY A 101 -3.82 2.90 -3.70
N LEU A 102 -2.79 3.58 -4.22
CA LEU A 102 -2.48 3.59 -5.65
C LEU A 102 -2.18 2.19 -6.18
N PHE A 103 -1.31 1.48 -5.48
CA PHE A 103 -0.88 0.14 -5.82
C PHE A 103 -2.05 -0.86 -5.80
N LEU A 104 -2.81 -0.91 -4.71
CA LEU A 104 -3.90 -1.88 -4.53
C LEU A 104 -5.04 -1.66 -5.54
N SER A 105 -5.46 -0.41 -5.76
CA SER A 105 -6.49 -0.12 -6.76
C SER A 105 -6.07 -0.58 -8.16
N ALA A 106 -4.82 -0.30 -8.55
CA ALA A 106 -4.29 -0.71 -9.84
C ALA A 106 -4.10 -2.24 -9.94
N ALA A 107 -3.68 -2.90 -8.86
CA ALA A 107 -3.52 -4.36 -8.79
C ALA A 107 -4.86 -5.09 -8.91
N LEU A 108 -5.93 -4.60 -8.26
CA LEU A 108 -7.27 -5.14 -8.39
C LEU A 108 -7.86 -4.91 -9.79
N ALA A 109 -7.69 -3.71 -10.35
CA ALA A 109 -8.09 -3.44 -11.73
C ALA A 109 -7.36 -4.36 -12.74
N TRP A 110 -6.07 -4.64 -12.49
CA TRP A 110 -5.31 -5.61 -13.25
C TRP A 110 -5.84 -7.04 -13.10
N ALA A 111 -6.17 -7.47 -11.88
CA ALA A 111 -6.74 -8.80 -11.62
C ALA A 111 -8.07 -8.98 -12.35
N ASN A 112 -8.95 -7.98 -12.29
CA ASN A 112 -10.26 -7.99 -12.94
C ASN A 112 -10.18 -8.00 -14.47
N SER A 113 -9.06 -7.59 -15.06
CA SER A 113 -8.87 -7.63 -16.51
C SER A 113 -8.55 -9.03 -17.07
N HIS A 114 -8.32 -10.03 -16.20
CA HIS A 114 -8.04 -11.39 -16.65
C HIS A 114 -9.33 -12.17 -16.97
N PRO A 115 -9.30 -13.08 -17.97
CA PRO A 115 -10.44 -13.97 -18.27
C PRO A 115 -10.92 -14.79 -17.07
N SER A 116 -10.02 -15.11 -16.12
CA SER A 116 -10.34 -15.79 -14.87
C SER A 116 -10.29 -14.83 -13.67
N ALA A 117 -10.97 -13.68 -13.76
CA ALA A 117 -10.95 -12.61 -12.77
C ALA A 117 -11.20 -13.10 -11.34
N GLY A 118 -12.19 -13.97 -11.12
CA GLY A 118 -12.50 -14.50 -9.78
C GLY A 118 -11.32 -15.24 -9.13
N ARG A 119 -10.62 -16.09 -9.88
CA ARG A 119 -9.44 -16.82 -9.37
C ARG A 119 -8.25 -15.89 -9.13
N VAL A 120 -8.01 -14.94 -10.04
CA VAL A 120 -6.87 -14.00 -9.90
C VAL A 120 -7.11 -13.03 -8.74
N SER A 121 -8.33 -12.53 -8.59
CA SER A 121 -8.74 -11.73 -7.43
C SER A 121 -8.59 -12.51 -6.13
N GLY A 122 -8.95 -13.80 -6.13
CA GLY A 122 -8.69 -14.71 -5.00
C GLY A 122 -7.20 -14.78 -4.61
N TYR A 123 -6.29 -14.90 -5.59
CA TYR A 123 -4.84 -14.86 -5.30
C TYR A 123 -4.37 -13.50 -4.79
N VAL A 124 -4.92 -12.40 -5.31
CA VAL A 124 -4.64 -11.04 -4.81
C VAL A 124 -5.06 -10.90 -3.36
N MET A 125 -6.28 -11.32 -3.01
CA MET A 125 -6.75 -11.28 -1.63
C MET A 125 -5.94 -12.20 -0.73
N ALA A 126 -5.55 -13.39 -1.19
CA ALA A 126 -4.69 -14.29 -0.43
C ALA A 126 -3.32 -13.66 -0.14
N ALA A 127 -2.68 -13.07 -1.15
CA ALA A 127 -1.41 -12.37 -0.98
C ALA A 127 -1.52 -11.16 -0.04
N GLN A 128 -2.64 -10.43 -0.11
CA GLN A 128 -2.92 -9.29 0.77
C GLN A 128 -3.05 -9.73 2.22
N ASN A 129 -3.84 -10.78 2.50
CA ASN A 129 -4.04 -11.28 3.86
C ASN A 129 -2.79 -11.95 4.44
N LEU A 130 -1.94 -12.57 3.60
CA LEU A 130 -0.66 -13.10 4.05
C LEU A 130 0.30 -12.01 4.53
N GLY A 131 0.16 -10.78 4.03
CA GLY A 131 0.96 -9.64 4.45
C GLY A 131 0.30 -8.77 5.54
N LEU A 132 -0.87 -9.12 6.04
CA LEU A 132 -1.45 -8.48 7.23
C LEU A 132 -0.83 -9.08 8.50
#